data_AF-A0A6B2G9H2-F1
#
_entry.id   AF-A0A6B2G9H2-F1
#
_cell.length_a   1.000
_cell.length_b   1.000
_cell.length_c   1.000
_cell.angle_alpha   90.00
_cell.angle_beta   90.00
_cell.angle_gamma   90.00
#
_symmetry.space_group_name_H-M   'P 1'
#
loop_
_entity.id
_entity.type
_entity.pdbx_description
1 polymer ?
#
loop_
_entity_poly.entity_id
_entity_poly.type
_entity_poly.pdbx_seq_one_letter_code
_entity_poly.pdbx_strand_id
1 'polypeptide(L)'
;MLDEIKENTPLENLEETNESATTNEANSTVETPILTSQETTEALLDEVILADEPKTKPAKALKSAVKDQPLADDNNADLETLVETLDNLVNNGPINKIKDEVEAIKTVFDAKFKTLLETQKAAFIAEGGDSIDFHFSTPYKTKYNELLNQYKKTRAQFYKALDQELQDNLKIKLDIIKALKELIDNVEDTNKYVAFKNLQERWNKVGQIPRNNYNDTWQTYLHHVERFYDLLHINNDLRDLDFKHNLDEKEKLIKRAEKLASEPNIDVAFKELQQLHKAWKEDIGPVQKEIREEVWNRFSDATKVIHDKRHEAFKDIKVEFDENAAKKEALITSIAAFNPEMLKSHADWQNAIKSIDKCRDEFFKVGRVSRKQNEALWKKFKEATQLFNSGKNEFYKLVKNEQLDNLTKKRNLLNQAQTLKDSEDVVAATEVFKKIQAEWKNIGHVPRKYSDKIWHEFKEACNHFFERIHAEKEVDNHGQIEAFNAKKVYLEALKKKAEDSKLTVTQDNLQEYIKDWKTL
;
A
#
# COMPACT_ATOMS: atom_id res chain seq x y z
N MET A 1 -19.47 -39.73 35.87
CA MET A 1 -19.95 -41.09 36.20
C MET A 1 -19.72 -41.93 34.97
N LEU A 2 -19.32 -43.19 35.13
CA LEU A 2 -18.89 -44.09 34.06
C LEU A 2 -17.52 -43.73 33.46
N ASP A 3 -16.49 -44.59 33.51
CA ASP A 3 -16.00 -45.36 34.68
C ASP A 3 -14.50 -45.70 34.49
N GLU A 4 -13.89 -46.21 35.55
CA GLU A 4 -12.57 -46.84 35.67
C GLU A 4 -12.36 -47.99 34.62
N ILE A 5 -11.19 -48.61 34.35
CA ILE A 5 -9.86 -48.76 35.00
C ILE A 5 -8.89 -49.34 33.91
N LYS A 6 -7.53 -49.36 33.93
CA LYS A 6 -6.44 -48.91 34.82
C LYS A 6 -5.13 -48.71 34.00
N GLU A 7 -4.07 -48.21 34.62
CA GLU A 7 -2.67 -48.29 34.16
C GLU A 7 -2.06 -49.68 34.46
N ASN A 8 -1.08 -50.15 33.67
CA ASN A 8 0.34 -50.12 34.07
C ASN A 8 1.31 -50.53 32.93
N THR A 9 2.55 -50.04 32.98
CA THR A 9 3.71 -50.51 32.16
C THR A 9 4.72 -51.21 33.11
N PRO A 10 5.82 -51.84 32.63
CA PRO A 10 7.03 -51.10 32.27
C PRO A 10 7.82 -51.69 31.07
N LEU A 11 8.91 -51.00 30.72
CA LEU A 11 9.93 -51.44 29.76
C LEU A 11 10.97 -52.33 30.44
N GLU A 12 11.80 -53.02 29.65
CA GLU A 12 13.26 -52.92 29.77
C GLU A 12 13.89 -53.19 28.39
N ASN A 13 15.12 -52.71 28.19
CA ASN A 13 15.94 -52.90 27.00
C ASN A 13 16.92 -54.08 27.18
N LEU A 14 17.50 -54.63 26.11
CA LEU A 14 18.88 -55.17 26.11
C LEU A 14 19.38 -55.50 24.69
N GLU A 15 20.70 -55.57 24.55
CA GLU A 15 21.44 -55.59 23.29
C GLU A 15 22.09 -56.96 22.98
N GLU A 16 22.88 -56.96 21.90
CA GLU A 16 24.09 -57.77 21.66
C GLU A 16 24.08 -59.02 20.75
N THR A 17 25.12 -59.00 19.89
CA THR A 17 25.77 -60.08 19.14
C THR A 17 24.98 -60.83 18.04
N ASN A 18 25.37 -60.85 16.77
CA ASN A 18 26.69 -60.96 16.08
C ASN A 18 27.18 -62.41 15.92
N GLU A 19 27.06 -62.96 14.71
CA GLU A 19 27.98 -64.00 14.23
C GLU A 19 28.16 -63.92 12.71
N SER A 20 29.34 -64.29 12.20
CA SER A 20 29.71 -64.26 10.79
C SER A 20 30.30 -65.60 10.37
N ALA A 21 29.93 -66.12 9.20
CA ALA A 21 30.55 -67.30 8.61
C ALA A 21 30.69 -67.15 7.08
N THR A 22 31.92 -66.93 6.62
CA THR A 22 32.34 -66.89 5.22
C THR A 22 32.54 -68.29 4.64
N THR A 23 32.29 -68.48 3.33
CA THR A 23 33.33 -68.93 2.37
C THR A 23 32.82 -68.87 0.91
N ASN A 24 33.69 -68.36 0.02
CA ASN A 24 34.11 -68.83 -1.32
C ASN A 24 33.06 -69.43 -2.30
N GLU A 25 33.14 -69.24 -3.63
CA GLU A 25 34.20 -68.65 -4.47
C GLU A 25 33.69 -68.05 -5.80
N ALA A 26 34.59 -67.47 -6.58
CA ALA A 26 34.33 -66.59 -7.72
C ALA A 26 33.48 -67.14 -8.89
N ASN A 27 32.72 -66.25 -9.50
CA ASN A 27 32.67 -66.14 -10.97
C ASN A 27 32.52 -64.66 -11.41
N SER A 28 32.97 -64.31 -12.61
CA SER A 28 33.09 -62.92 -13.07
C SER A 28 31.93 -62.48 -13.98
N THR A 29 31.37 -61.30 -13.70
CA THR A 29 30.56 -60.54 -14.67
C THR A 29 30.78 -59.04 -14.46
N VAL A 30 30.60 -58.25 -15.53
CA VAL A 30 30.84 -56.80 -15.53
C VAL A 30 29.59 -56.06 -15.05
N GLU A 31 29.71 -55.25 -14.00
CA GLU A 31 28.66 -54.31 -13.60
C GLU A 31 28.91 -52.92 -14.20
N THR A 32 28.02 -52.51 -15.11
CA THR A 32 27.89 -51.12 -15.57
C THR A 32 26.99 -50.31 -14.63
N PRO A 33 27.46 -49.23 -13.99
CA PRO A 33 26.67 -48.44 -13.06
C PRO A 33 25.84 -47.37 -13.78
N ILE A 34 24.65 -47.72 -14.27
CA ILE A 34 23.69 -46.77 -14.86
C ILE A 34 22.27 -47.11 -14.37
N LEU A 35 21.66 -46.22 -13.56
CA LEU A 35 20.20 -46.16 -13.32
C LEU A 35 19.75 -44.93 -12.49
N THR A 36 20.62 -44.31 -11.71
CA THR A 36 20.26 -43.24 -10.73
C THR A 36 20.10 -41.81 -11.29
N SER A 37 20.33 -41.60 -12.59
CA SER A 37 20.29 -40.25 -13.21
C SER A 37 18.97 -39.90 -13.91
N GLN A 38 18.13 -40.87 -14.25
CA GLN A 38 16.89 -40.62 -15.01
C GLN A 38 15.80 -40.02 -14.12
N GLU A 39 15.49 -40.64 -12.97
CA GLU A 39 14.41 -40.23 -12.04
C GLU A 39 14.51 -38.75 -11.62
N THR A 40 15.73 -38.27 -11.32
CA THR A 40 15.96 -36.88 -10.89
C THR A 40 15.78 -35.85 -12.01
N THR A 41 15.81 -36.27 -13.28
CA THR A 41 15.53 -35.38 -14.43
C THR A 41 14.06 -35.40 -14.82
N GLU A 42 13.38 -36.55 -14.78
CA GLU A 42 11.93 -36.61 -15.04
C GLU A 42 11.13 -35.83 -13.98
N ALA A 43 11.51 -35.93 -12.70
CA ALA A 43 10.89 -35.14 -11.62
C ALA A 43 10.99 -33.62 -11.87
N LEU A 44 12.08 -33.13 -12.46
CA LEU A 44 12.26 -31.73 -12.82
C LEU A 44 11.40 -31.31 -14.02
N LEU A 45 11.23 -32.18 -15.03
CA LEU A 45 10.29 -31.92 -16.13
C LEU A 45 8.84 -31.88 -15.66
N ASP A 46 8.45 -32.73 -14.71
CA ASP A 46 7.07 -32.77 -14.23
C ASP A 46 6.73 -31.56 -13.37
N GLU A 47 7.66 -31.05 -12.54
CA GLU A 47 7.49 -29.79 -11.81
C GLU A 47 7.31 -28.58 -12.76
N VAL A 48 7.95 -28.61 -13.94
CA VAL A 48 7.85 -27.57 -14.99
C VAL A 48 6.51 -27.56 -15.72
N ILE A 49 5.85 -28.72 -15.86
CA ILE A 49 4.53 -28.85 -16.50
C ILE A 49 3.41 -28.61 -15.48
N LEU A 50 3.57 -29.06 -14.23
CA LEU A 50 2.67 -28.75 -13.11
C LEU A 50 2.55 -27.24 -12.82
N ALA A 51 3.51 -26.43 -13.28
CA ALA A 51 3.50 -24.99 -13.18
C ALA A 51 2.54 -24.26 -14.15
N ASP A 52 1.84 -24.96 -15.06
CA ASP A 52 0.85 -24.34 -15.97
C ASP A 52 -0.46 -23.99 -15.26
N GLU A 53 -0.36 -23.00 -14.38
CA GLU A 53 -1.45 -22.12 -14.03
C GLU A 53 -0.94 -20.69 -14.14
N PRO A 54 -1.44 -19.87 -15.09
CA PRO A 54 -1.06 -18.48 -15.16
C PRO A 54 -1.54 -17.78 -13.89
N LYS A 55 -0.63 -17.52 -12.94
CA LYS A 55 -0.86 -16.66 -11.77
C LYS A 55 -1.23 -15.26 -12.27
N THR A 56 -2.53 -15.06 -12.48
CA THR A 56 -3.11 -13.92 -13.18
C THR A 56 -2.72 -12.63 -12.46
N LYS A 57 -2.08 -11.72 -13.20
CA LYS A 57 -1.78 -10.37 -12.73
C LYS A 57 -2.99 -9.47 -13.06
N PRO A 58 -3.86 -9.17 -12.08
CA PRO A 58 -4.51 -7.85 -12.07
C PRO A 58 -4.47 -7.15 -10.69
N ALA A 59 -3.67 -7.64 -9.73
CA ALA A 59 -3.71 -7.22 -8.32
C ALA A 59 -3.25 -5.78 -7.97
N LYS A 60 -3.10 -4.84 -8.92
CA LYS A 60 -2.56 -3.50 -8.61
C LYS A 60 -3.06 -2.28 -9.41
N ALA A 61 -3.95 -2.42 -10.39
CA ALA A 61 -4.46 -1.24 -11.14
C ALA A 61 -5.41 -0.38 -10.28
N LEU A 62 -6.44 -0.98 -9.67
CA LEU A 62 -7.43 -0.24 -8.87
C LEU A 62 -6.93 0.12 -7.45
N LYS A 63 -5.97 -0.61 -6.87
CA LYS A 63 -5.44 -0.31 -5.52
C LYS A 63 -4.53 0.94 -5.45
N SER A 64 -4.14 1.52 -6.59
CA SER A 64 -3.48 2.84 -6.67
C SER A 64 -4.47 3.99 -6.94
N ALA A 65 -5.62 3.72 -7.54
CA ALA A 65 -6.61 4.75 -7.88
C ALA A 65 -7.32 5.36 -6.65
N VAL A 66 -7.23 4.71 -5.48
CA VAL A 66 -7.89 5.13 -4.22
C VAL A 66 -6.87 5.60 -3.18
N LYS A 67 -5.79 6.30 -3.60
CA LYS A 67 -4.85 6.89 -2.63
C LYS A 67 -4.13 8.18 -2.98
N ASP A 68 -4.06 8.58 -4.24
CA ASP A 68 -3.48 9.86 -4.65
C ASP A 68 -4.40 10.60 -5.65
N GLN A 69 -5.60 10.95 -5.18
CA GLN A 69 -6.29 12.17 -5.61
C GLN A 69 -6.49 13.07 -4.38
N PRO A 70 -6.54 14.41 -4.53
CA PRO A 70 -6.86 15.31 -3.45
C PRO A 70 -8.26 15.06 -2.87
N LEU A 71 -8.55 15.63 -1.70
CA LEU A 71 -9.93 15.94 -1.35
C LEU A 71 -10.43 17.04 -2.31
N ALA A 72 -11.07 16.61 -3.39
CA ALA A 72 -12.06 17.39 -4.13
C ALA A 72 -13.45 16.84 -3.76
N ASP A 73 -14.47 17.70 -3.76
CA ASP A 73 -15.79 17.38 -3.23
C ASP A 73 -16.61 16.48 -4.17
N ASP A 74 -16.36 15.17 -4.14
CA ASP A 74 -17.15 14.15 -4.84
C ASP A 74 -17.25 12.84 -4.01
N ASN A 75 -17.98 12.89 -2.89
CA ASN A 75 -18.21 11.70 -2.04
C ASN A 75 -19.24 10.70 -2.64
N ASN A 76 -19.80 10.98 -3.82
CA ASN A 76 -21.08 10.43 -4.25
C ASN A 76 -21.01 9.21 -5.18
N ALA A 77 -20.08 8.29 -4.91
CA ALA A 77 -20.18 6.91 -5.38
C ALA A 77 -21.17 6.15 -4.47
N ASP A 78 -22.46 6.33 -4.73
CA ASP A 78 -23.55 5.81 -3.91
C ASP A 78 -23.54 4.27 -3.74
N LEU A 79 -24.19 3.79 -2.69
CA LEU A 79 -24.36 2.34 -2.46
C LEU A 79 -25.08 1.67 -3.65
N GLU A 80 -25.91 2.39 -4.39
CA GLU A 80 -26.57 1.93 -5.62
C GLU A 80 -25.55 1.72 -6.77
N THR A 81 -24.59 2.63 -6.98
CA THR A 81 -23.53 2.48 -8.00
C THR A 81 -22.62 1.27 -7.76
N LEU A 82 -22.43 0.89 -6.48
CA LEU A 82 -21.70 -0.33 -6.10
C LEU A 82 -22.51 -1.61 -6.36
N VAL A 83 -23.83 -1.52 -6.44
CA VAL A 83 -24.71 -2.63 -6.84
C VAL A 83 -24.79 -2.73 -8.37
N GLU A 84 -24.87 -1.60 -9.08
CA GLU A 84 -24.85 -1.56 -10.56
C GLU A 84 -23.52 -2.08 -11.14
N THR A 85 -22.39 -1.72 -10.53
CA THR A 85 -21.07 -2.25 -10.93
C THR A 85 -20.93 -3.73 -10.59
N LEU A 86 -21.51 -4.20 -9.48
CA LEU A 86 -21.57 -5.63 -9.17
C LEU A 86 -22.44 -6.39 -10.18
N ASP A 87 -23.62 -5.87 -10.54
CA ASP A 87 -24.52 -6.48 -11.52
C ASP A 87 -23.84 -6.63 -12.89
N ASN A 88 -23.22 -5.54 -13.38
CA ASN A 88 -22.46 -5.58 -14.63
C ASN A 88 -21.32 -6.61 -14.62
N LEU A 89 -20.61 -6.77 -13.50
CA LEU A 89 -19.55 -7.78 -13.37
C LEU A 89 -20.09 -9.21 -13.26
N VAL A 90 -21.24 -9.42 -12.62
CA VAL A 90 -21.85 -10.75 -12.46
C VAL A 90 -22.55 -11.22 -13.75
N ASN A 91 -23.09 -10.30 -14.54
CA ASN A 91 -23.81 -10.60 -15.77
C ASN A 91 -22.91 -10.62 -17.01
N ASN A 92 -21.92 -9.70 -17.12
CA ASN A 92 -21.06 -9.58 -18.31
C ASN A 92 -19.61 -10.05 -18.08
N GLY A 93 -19.19 -10.28 -16.83
CA GLY A 93 -17.80 -10.58 -16.49
C GLY A 93 -17.45 -12.08 -16.55
N PRO A 94 -16.26 -12.45 -17.05
CA PRO A 94 -15.81 -13.84 -17.05
C PRO A 94 -15.56 -14.33 -15.61
N ILE A 95 -16.36 -15.31 -15.18
CA ILE A 95 -16.47 -15.83 -13.80
C ILE A 95 -15.11 -16.20 -13.17
N ASN A 96 -14.15 -16.65 -13.99
CA ASN A 96 -12.80 -17.04 -13.57
C ASN A 96 -11.85 -15.85 -13.25
N LYS A 97 -12.20 -14.61 -13.61
CA LYS A 97 -11.37 -13.41 -13.37
C LYS A 97 -11.97 -12.42 -12.37
N ILE A 98 -13.31 -12.29 -12.33
CA ILE A 98 -14.01 -11.29 -11.50
C ILE A 98 -13.94 -11.50 -9.97
N LYS A 99 -13.33 -12.59 -9.48
CA LYS A 99 -13.26 -12.91 -8.03
C LYS A 99 -12.73 -11.73 -7.20
N ASP A 100 -11.57 -11.22 -7.55
CA ASP A 100 -10.87 -10.22 -6.73
C ASP A 100 -11.57 -8.84 -6.78
N GLU A 101 -12.33 -8.59 -7.86
CA GLU A 101 -13.15 -7.38 -8.05
C GLU A 101 -14.45 -7.47 -7.24
N VAL A 102 -15.13 -8.62 -7.25
CA VAL A 102 -16.30 -8.90 -6.40
C VAL A 102 -15.92 -8.88 -4.91
N GLU A 103 -14.76 -9.44 -4.54
CA GLU A 103 -14.24 -9.37 -3.16
C GLU A 103 -13.88 -7.92 -2.76
N ALA A 104 -13.35 -7.10 -3.69
CA ALA A 104 -13.12 -5.68 -3.43
C ALA A 104 -14.43 -4.89 -3.23
N ILE A 105 -15.39 -5.01 -4.15
CA ILE A 105 -16.72 -4.36 -4.04
C ILE A 105 -17.40 -4.77 -2.73
N LYS A 106 -17.37 -6.06 -2.39
CA LYS A 106 -17.90 -6.57 -1.12
C LYS A 106 -17.29 -5.83 0.08
N THR A 107 -15.97 -5.71 0.16
CA THR A 107 -15.32 -5.03 1.31
C THR A 107 -15.68 -3.55 1.43
N VAL A 108 -15.84 -2.84 0.30
CA VAL A 108 -16.23 -1.42 0.30
C VAL A 108 -17.70 -1.26 0.64
N PHE A 109 -18.58 -2.10 0.07
CA PHE A 109 -20.01 -2.06 0.31
C PHE A 109 -20.38 -2.44 1.74
N ASP A 110 -19.85 -3.55 2.27
CA ASP A 110 -20.14 -3.96 3.65
C ASP A 110 -19.58 -2.95 4.68
N ALA A 111 -18.48 -2.25 4.38
CA ALA A 111 -17.97 -1.17 5.20
C ALA A 111 -18.88 0.08 5.17
N LYS A 112 -19.24 0.59 3.98
CA LYS A 112 -20.17 1.73 3.83
C LYS A 112 -21.54 1.43 4.45
N PHE A 113 -22.07 0.22 4.22
CA PHE A 113 -23.34 -0.22 4.79
C PHE A 113 -23.28 -0.32 6.32
N LYS A 114 -22.16 -0.81 6.89
CA LYS A 114 -21.97 -0.82 8.34
C LYS A 114 -22.02 0.59 8.93
N THR A 115 -21.27 1.55 8.36
CA THR A 115 -21.29 2.93 8.86
C THR A 115 -22.68 3.59 8.75
N LEU A 116 -23.42 3.28 7.68
CA LEU A 116 -24.80 3.77 7.51
C LEU A 116 -25.75 3.15 8.55
N LEU A 117 -25.65 1.84 8.81
CA LEU A 117 -26.43 1.14 9.83
C LEU A 117 -26.11 1.67 11.23
N GLU A 118 -24.83 1.90 11.56
CA GLU A 118 -24.42 2.50 12.83
C GLU A 118 -24.96 3.93 12.99
N THR A 119 -24.98 4.73 11.92
CA THR A 119 -25.57 6.09 11.92
C THR A 119 -27.10 6.04 12.13
N GLN A 120 -27.80 5.17 11.42
CA GLN A 120 -29.26 5.01 11.54
C GLN A 120 -29.66 4.45 12.92
N LYS A 121 -28.87 3.52 13.48
CA LYS A 121 -29.09 3.01 14.84
C LYS A 121 -28.86 4.09 15.90
N ALA A 122 -27.85 4.95 15.72
CA ALA A 122 -27.62 6.09 16.61
C ALA A 122 -28.76 7.11 16.55
N ALA A 123 -29.31 7.40 15.35
CA ALA A 123 -30.48 8.26 15.18
C ALA A 123 -31.73 7.68 15.88
N PHE A 124 -32.04 6.39 15.65
CA PHE A 124 -33.18 5.71 16.27
C PHE A 124 -33.12 5.71 17.80
N ILE A 125 -31.92 5.52 18.39
CA ILE A 125 -31.71 5.61 19.84
C ILE A 125 -31.87 7.06 20.35
N ALA A 126 -31.44 8.05 19.56
CA ALA A 126 -31.62 9.48 19.91
C ALA A 126 -33.08 9.94 19.82
N GLU A 127 -33.90 9.30 18.98
CA GLU A 127 -35.36 9.48 18.90
C GLU A 127 -36.13 8.71 20.00
N GLY A 128 -35.42 7.97 20.86
CA GLY A 128 -35.99 7.24 21.99
C GLY A 128 -36.41 5.78 21.70
N GLY A 129 -36.02 5.24 20.54
CA GLY A 129 -36.28 3.84 20.17
C GLY A 129 -35.34 2.86 20.88
N ASP A 130 -35.88 1.75 21.37
CA ASP A 130 -35.11 0.77 22.13
C ASP A 130 -34.23 -0.10 21.23
N SER A 131 -33.02 -0.42 21.67
CA SER A 131 -31.92 -0.88 20.79
C SER A 131 -32.10 -2.29 20.21
N ILE A 132 -33.15 -3.00 20.65
CA ILE A 132 -33.57 -4.35 20.25
C ILE A 132 -34.51 -4.30 19.03
N ASP A 133 -35.40 -3.30 18.95
CA ASP A 133 -36.45 -3.20 17.93
C ASP A 133 -35.96 -2.56 16.62
N PHE A 134 -34.68 -2.19 16.54
CA PHE A 134 -34.09 -1.55 15.36
C PHE A 134 -33.98 -2.54 14.18
N HIS A 135 -34.85 -2.36 13.19
CA HIS A 135 -34.81 -3.08 11.92
C HIS A 135 -34.55 -2.12 10.75
N PHE A 136 -33.41 -2.29 10.08
CA PHE A 136 -33.02 -1.48 8.93
C PHE A 136 -32.70 -2.37 7.72
N SER A 137 -33.53 -2.28 6.68
CA SER A 137 -33.40 -3.01 5.42
C SER A 137 -33.61 -2.05 4.25
N THR A 138 -32.85 -2.23 3.17
CA THR A 138 -32.84 -1.31 2.03
C THR A 138 -32.83 -2.08 0.70
N PRO A 139 -33.46 -1.53 -0.36
CA PRO A 139 -33.58 -2.25 -1.65
C PRO A 139 -32.23 -2.49 -2.33
N TYR A 140 -31.22 -1.65 -2.08
CA TYR A 140 -29.86 -1.92 -2.55
C TYR A 140 -29.17 -3.05 -1.76
N LYS A 141 -29.51 -3.30 -0.49
CA LYS A 141 -28.94 -4.42 0.27
C LYS A 141 -29.53 -5.77 -0.14
N THR A 142 -30.82 -5.82 -0.50
CA THR A 142 -31.44 -7.05 -1.05
C THR A 142 -30.85 -7.38 -2.42
N LYS A 143 -30.86 -6.43 -3.38
CA LYS A 143 -30.19 -6.57 -4.70
C LYS A 143 -28.73 -7.05 -4.55
N TYR A 144 -27.94 -6.43 -3.67
CA TYR A 144 -26.56 -6.83 -3.38
C TYR A 144 -26.44 -8.29 -2.90
N ASN A 145 -27.28 -8.71 -1.96
CA ASN A 145 -27.28 -10.08 -1.44
C ASN A 145 -27.71 -11.09 -2.52
N GLU A 146 -28.67 -10.72 -3.37
CA GLU A 146 -29.14 -11.53 -4.51
C GLU A 146 -28.02 -11.72 -5.54
N LEU A 147 -27.33 -10.65 -5.94
CA LEU A 147 -26.18 -10.70 -6.86
C LEU A 147 -25.00 -11.50 -6.32
N LEU A 148 -24.69 -11.39 -5.02
CA LEU A 148 -23.66 -12.23 -4.39
C LEU A 148 -24.06 -13.71 -4.36
N ASN A 149 -25.35 -14.02 -4.17
CA ASN A 149 -25.85 -15.39 -4.25
C ASN A 149 -25.86 -15.93 -5.69
N GLN A 150 -26.23 -15.11 -6.68
CA GLN A 150 -26.11 -15.41 -8.10
C GLN A 150 -24.65 -15.70 -8.47
N TYR A 151 -23.71 -14.82 -8.11
CA TYR A 151 -22.27 -15.03 -8.31
C TYR A 151 -21.77 -16.32 -7.65
N LYS A 152 -22.15 -16.58 -6.40
CA LYS A 152 -21.79 -17.81 -5.68
C LYS A 152 -22.30 -19.05 -6.42
N LYS A 153 -23.54 -19.00 -6.93
CA LYS A 153 -24.18 -20.09 -7.68
C LYS A 153 -23.53 -20.32 -9.04
N THR A 154 -23.37 -19.29 -9.86
CA THR A 154 -22.74 -19.40 -11.19
C THR A 154 -21.28 -19.81 -11.09
N ARG A 155 -20.54 -19.30 -10.09
CA ARG A 155 -19.17 -19.77 -9.78
C ARG A 155 -19.13 -21.24 -9.38
N ALA A 156 -20.00 -21.68 -8.48
CA ALA A 156 -20.05 -23.10 -8.09
C ALA A 156 -20.43 -24.01 -9.28
N GLN A 157 -21.34 -23.57 -10.14
CA GLN A 157 -21.69 -24.26 -11.39
C GLN A 157 -20.50 -24.31 -12.37
N PHE A 158 -19.76 -23.21 -12.55
CA PHE A 158 -18.58 -23.16 -13.41
C PHE A 158 -17.48 -24.14 -12.95
N TYR A 159 -17.10 -24.11 -11.67
CA TYR A 159 -16.08 -25.04 -11.17
C TYR A 159 -16.55 -26.50 -11.18
N LYS A 160 -17.84 -26.78 -10.96
CA LYS A 160 -18.39 -28.14 -11.12
C LYS A 160 -18.39 -28.61 -12.58
N ALA A 161 -18.72 -27.72 -13.52
CA ALA A 161 -18.69 -28.05 -14.95
C ALA A 161 -17.26 -28.32 -15.43
N LEU A 162 -16.28 -27.51 -14.98
CA LEU A 162 -14.87 -27.71 -15.29
C LEU A 162 -14.33 -29.02 -14.69
N ASP A 163 -14.65 -29.35 -13.43
CA ASP A 163 -14.27 -30.63 -12.83
C ASP A 163 -14.89 -31.81 -13.61
N GLN A 164 -16.18 -31.74 -13.96
CA GLN A 164 -16.83 -32.76 -14.80
C GLN A 164 -16.15 -32.90 -16.18
N GLU A 165 -15.80 -31.80 -16.84
CA GLU A 165 -15.07 -31.82 -18.12
C GLU A 165 -13.71 -32.52 -17.99
N LEU A 166 -12.95 -32.24 -16.93
CA LEU A 166 -11.68 -32.90 -16.64
C LEU A 166 -11.87 -34.41 -16.38
N GLN A 167 -12.89 -34.81 -15.61
CA GLN A 167 -13.20 -36.23 -15.35
C GLN A 167 -13.67 -36.96 -16.62
N ASP A 168 -14.47 -36.31 -17.46
CA ASP A 168 -14.93 -36.88 -18.74
C ASP A 168 -13.77 -37.03 -19.72
N ASN A 169 -12.86 -36.03 -19.80
CA ASN A 169 -11.61 -36.13 -20.55
C ASN A 169 -10.71 -37.27 -20.02
N LEU A 170 -10.59 -37.43 -18.70
CA LEU A 170 -9.82 -38.52 -18.08
C LEU A 170 -10.41 -39.88 -18.48
N LYS A 171 -11.73 -40.03 -18.43
CA LYS A 171 -12.43 -41.23 -18.87
C LYS A 171 -12.15 -41.53 -20.35
N ILE A 172 -12.23 -40.53 -21.24
CA ILE A 172 -11.93 -40.73 -22.67
C ILE A 172 -10.46 -41.17 -22.87
N LYS A 173 -9.51 -40.64 -22.10
CA LYS A 173 -8.10 -41.09 -22.15
C LYS A 173 -7.91 -42.52 -21.64
N LEU A 174 -8.62 -42.92 -20.57
CA LEU A 174 -8.64 -44.31 -20.09
C LEU A 174 -9.30 -45.28 -21.09
N ASP A 175 -10.39 -44.87 -21.75
CA ASP A 175 -11.05 -45.64 -22.81
C ASP A 175 -10.13 -45.80 -24.05
N ILE A 176 -9.31 -44.78 -24.38
CA ILE A 176 -8.27 -44.88 -25.43
C ILE A 176 -7.16 -45.86 -25.03
N ILE A 177 -6.67 -45.81 -23.79
CA ILE A 177 -5.68 -46.77 -23.25
C ILE A 177 -6.22 -48.21 -23.33
N LYS A 178 -7.50 -48.42 -22.96
CA LYS A 178 -8.16 -49.71 -23.09
C LYS A 178 -8.24 -50.17 -24.55
N ALA A 179 -8.62 -49.29 -25.47
CA ALA A 179 -8.67 -49.61 -26.90
C ALA A 179 -7.28 -49.91 -27.50
N LEU A 180 -6.23 -49.23 -27.05
CA LEU A 180 -4.84 -49.56 -27.42
C LEU A 180 -4.46 -50.96 -26.95
N LYS A 181 -4.78 -51.33 -25.71
CA LYS A 181 -4.55 -52.69 -25.20
C LYS A 181 -5.32 -53.76 -25.99
N GLU A 182 -6.58 -53.50 -26.31
CA GLU A 182 -7.40 -54.42 -27.12
C GLU A 182 -6.86 -54.57 -28.56
N LEU A 183 -6.27 -53.51 -29.13
CA LEU A 183 -5.63 -53.52 -30.47
C LEU A 183 -4.26 -54.23 -30.47
N ILE A 184 -3.55 -54.20 -29.33
CA ILE A 184 -2.30 -54.92 -29.07
C ILE A 184 -2.54 -56.42 -28.92
N ASP A 185 -3.58 -56.82 -28.17
CA ASP A 185 -3.81 -58.22 -27.81
C ASP A 185 -4.54 -59.03 -28.93
N ASN A 186 -5.24 -58.37 -29.88
CA ASN A 186 -5.80 -59.03 -31.09
C ASN A 186 -4.78 -59.05 -32.24
N VAL A 187 -4.41 -60.22 -32.78
CA VAL A 187 -3.16 -60.36 -33.56
C VAL A 187 -3.26 -60.04 -35.06
N GLU A 188 -4.39 -60.31 -35.74
CA GLU A 188 -4.35 -60.63 -37.18
C GLU A 188 -4.64 -59.50 -38.20
N ASP A 189 -5.11 -58.32 -37.77
CA ASP A 189 -5.60 -57.27 -38.69
C ASP A 189 -4.51 -56.42 -39.38
N THR A 190 -4.61 -56.23 -40.69
CA THR A 190 -3.74 -55.31 -41.47
C THR A 190 -4.04 -53.82 -41.25
N ASN A 191 -5.25 -53.48 -40.79
CA ASN A 191 -5.66 -52.07 -40.58
C ASN A 191 -5.19 -51.46 -39.24
N LYS A 192 -4.45 -52.22 -38.41
CA LYS A 192 -3.98 -51.82 -37.08
C LYS A 192 -3.31 -50.44 -37.03
N TYR A 193 -2.44 -50.13 -37.98
CA TYR A 193 -1.70 -48.87 -37.99
C TYR A 193 -2.63 -47.65 -38.15
N VAL A 194 -3.66 -47.75 -38.99
CA VAL A 194 -4.67 -46.70 -39.18
C VAL A 194 -5.52 -46.56 -37.93
N ALA A 195 -5.93 -47.67 -37.31
CA ALA A 195 -6.66 -47.66 -36.04
C ALA A 195 -5.83 -47.07 -34.88
N PHE A 196 -4.52 -47.37 -34.82
CA PHE A 196 -3.58 -46.77 -33.87
C PHE A 196 -3.43 -45.26 -34.07
N LYS A 197 -3.18 -44.78 -35.29
CA LYS A 197 -3.10 -43.34 -35.58
C LYS A 197 -4.41 -42.61 -35.28
N ASN A 198 -5.57 -43.24 -35.53
CA ASN A 198 -6.86 -42.71 -35.08
C ASN A 198 -6.99 -42.60 -33.55
N LEU A 199 -6.41 -43.53 -32.78
CA LEU A 199 -6.36 -43.44 -31.31
C LEU A 199 -5.38 -42.37 -30.83
N GLN A 200 -4.24 -42.18 -31.50
CA GLN A 200 -3.29 -41.09 -31.24
C GLN A 200 -3.92 -39.71 -31.57
N GLU A 201 -4.57 -39.56 -32.72
CA GLU A 201 -5.32 -38.36 -33.06
C GLU A 201 -6.43 -38.06 -32.04
N ARG A 202 -7.15 -39.09 -31.58
CA ARG A 202 -8.16 -38.91 -30.52
C ARG A 202 -7.50 -38.44 -29.24
N TRP A 203 -6.39 -39.05 -28.80
CA TRP A 203 -5.65 -38.67 -27.60
C TRP A 203 -5.23 -37.19 -27.60
N ASN A 204 -4.63 -36.73 -28.70
CA ASN A 204 -4.19 -35.33 -28.86
C ASN A 204 -5.38 -34.35 -29.03
N LYS A 205 -6.57 -34.84 -29.36
CA LYS A 205 -7.82 -34.05 -29.40
C LYS A 205 -8.58 -34.03 -28.06
N VAL A 206 -8.28 -34.91 -27.10
CA VAL A 206 -8.87 -34.83 -25.76
C VAL A 206 -8.22 -33.68 -24.98
N GLY A 207 -9.04 -32.92 -24.24
CA GLY A 207 -8.60 -31.81 -23.43
C GLY A 207 -7.75 -32.19 -22.21
N GLN A 208 -7.66 -31.23 -21.29
CA GLN A 208 -6.95 -31.38 -20.02
C GLN A 208 -7.63 -32.43 -19.13
N ILE A 209 -6.85 -33.03 -18.22
CA ILE A 209 -7.29 -34.04 -17.25
C ILE A 209 -6.86 -33.62 -15.84
N PRO A 210 -7.42 -34.21 -14.76
CA PRO A 210 -7.08 -33.84 -13.39
C PRO A 210 -5.57 -34.02 -13.13
N ARG A 211 -4.92 -32.99 -12.58
CA ARG A 211 -3.45 -32.96 -12.38
C ARG A 211 -2.92 -34.21 -11.67
N ASN A 212 -3.63 -34.69 -10.66
CA ASN A 212 -3.28 -35.86 -9.86
C ASN A 212 -3.18 -37.16 -10.69
N ASN A 213 -3.87 -37.25 -11.83
CA ASN A 213 -3.92 -38.44 -12.68
C ASN A 213 -3.09 -38.27 -13.97
N TYR A 214 -2.49 -37.09 -14.22
CA TYR A 214 -1.83 -36.80 -15.48
C TYR A 214 -0.65 -37.74 -15.76
N ASN A 215 0.24 -37.94 -14.78
CA ASN A 215 1.45 -38.73 -14.96
C ASN A 215 1.12 -40.21 -15.19
N ASP A 216 0.35 -40.82 -14.29
CA ASP A 216 -0.07 -42.23 -14.36
C ASP A 216 -0.75 -42.56 -15.70
N THR A 217 -1.67 -41.68 -16.15
CA THR A 217 -2.41 -41.87 -17.40
C THR A 217 -1.48 -41.69 -18.61
N TRP A 218 -0.53 -40.74 -18.55
CA TRP A 218 0.50 -40.55 -19.59
C TRP A 218 1.48 -41.73 -19.68
N GLN A 219 2.05 -42.17 -18.56
CA GLN A 219 2.98 -43.31 -18.50
C GLN A 219 2.32 -44.60 -18.99
N THR A 220 1.07 -44.85 -18.58
CA THR A 220 0.30 -46.02 -19.04
C THR A 220 0.04 -45.95 -20.56
N TYR A 221 -0.30 -44.78 -21.09
CA TYR A 221 -0.44 -44.56 -22.54
C TYR A 221 0.87 -44.80 -23.27
N LEU A 222 1.99 -44.23 -22.80
CA LEU A 222 3.32 -44.39 -23.38
C LEU A 222 3.76 -45.85 -23.41
N HIS A 223 3.58 -46.60 -22.32
CA HIS A 223 3.87 -48.04 -22.26
C HIS A 223 3.10 -48.83 -23.32
N HIS A 224 1.81 -48.54 -23.53
CA HIS A 224 1.02 -49.19 -24.58
C HIS A 224 1.41 -48.74 -25.99
N VAL A 225 1.76 -47.47 -26.19
CA VAL A 225 2.31 -46.97 -27.45
C VAL A 225 3.61 -47.70 -27.81
N GLU A 226 4.54 -47.85 -26.87
CA GLU A 226 5.81 -48.56 -27.10
C GLU A 226 5.57 -50.04 -27.38
N ARG A 227 4.74 -50.73 -26.57
CA ARG A 227 4.36 -52.13 -26.83
C ARG A 227 3.67 -52.32 -28.19
N PHE A 228 2.98 -51.30 -28.72
CA PHE A 228 2.44 -51.33 -30.08
C PHE A 228 3.55 -51.21 -31.14
N TYR A 229 4.50 -50.28 -31.00
CA TYR A 229 5.65 -50.19 -31.91
C TYR A 229 6.54 -51.44 -31.86
N ASP A 230 6.62 -52.13 -30.72
CA ASP A 230 7.32 -53.41 -30.59
C ASP A 230 6.58 -54.56 -31.31
N LEU A 231 5.24 -54.59 -31.28
CA LEU A 231 4.47 -55.54 -32.10
C LEU A 231 4.49 -55.22 -33.60
N LEU A 232 4.66 -53.95 -33.96
CA LEU A 232 4.77 -53.51 -35.36
C LEU A 232 6.07 -53.97 -36.05
N HIS A 233 7.05 -54.51 -35.30
CA HIS A 233 8.27 -55.14 -35.86
C HIS A 233 8.02 -56.20 -36.95
N ILE A 234 6.82 -56.77 -37.03
CA ILE A 234 6.43 -57.75 -38.06
C ILE A 234 6.22 -57.10 -39.45
N ASN A 235 6.02 -55.77 -39.54
CA ASN A 235 5.90 -55.02 -40.79
C ASN A 235 6.86 -53.82 -40.79
N ASN A 236 8.09 -54.04 -41.29
CA ASN A 236 9.25 -53.21 -40.97
C ASN A 236 9.21 -51.75 -41.49
N ASP A 237 8.88 -51.55 -42.77
CA ASP A 237 9.23 -50.31 -43.49
C ASP A 237 8.52 -49.04 -42.98
N LEU A 238 7.26 -49.14 -42.57
CA LEU A 238 6.50 -47.99 -42.05
C LEU A 238 7.02 -47.54 -40.68
N ARG A 239 7.48 -48.47 -39.85
CA ARG A 239 7.98 -48.23 -38.49
C ARG A 239 9.27 -47.43 -38.51
N ASP A 240 10.21 -47.80 -39.38
CA ASP A 240 11.51 -47.15 -39.47
C ASP A 240 11.41 -45.74 -40.09
N LEU A 241 10.43 -45.49 -40.97
CA LEU A 241 10.08 -44.15 -41.44
C LEU A 241 9.51 -43.26 -40.32
N ASP A 242 8.58 -43.79 -39.51
CA ASP A 242 8.00 -43.07 -38.37
C ASP A 242 9.07 -42.74 -37.31
N PHE A 243 9.96 -43.70 -37.01
CA PHE A 243 11.09 -43.49 -36.10
C PHE A 243 12.09 -42.45 -36.63
N LYS A 244 12.39 -42.46 -37.93
CA LYS A 244 13.25 -41.44 -38.54
C LYS A 244 12.62 -40.05 -38.47
N HIS A 245 11.31 -39.93 -38.73
CA HIS A 245 10.60 -38.67 -38.59
C HIS A 245 10.59 -38.18 -37.13
N ASN A 246 10.32 -39.05 -36.16
CA ASN A 246 10.39 -38.73 -34.72
C ASN A 246 11.79 -38.27 -34.30
N LEU A 247 12.85 -38.85 -34.86
CA LEU A 247 14.23 -38.43 -34.65
C LEU A 247 14.49 -37.04 -35.25
N ASP A 248 14.11 -36.82 -36.52
CA ASP A 248 14.27 -35.53 -37.21
C ASP A 248 13.54 -34.39 -36.48
N GLU A 249 12.34 -34.63 -35.93
CA GLU A 249 11.63 -33.62 -35.11
C GLU A 249 12.27 -33.43 -33.72
N LYS A 250 12.72 -34.50 -33.05
CA LYS A 250 13.42 -34.38 -31.75
C LYS A 250 14.76 -33.65 -31.89
N GLU A 251 15.50 -33.85 -32.98
CA GLU A 251 16.67 -33.03 -33.29
C GLU A 251 16.32 -31.55 -33.50
N LYS A 252 15.18 -31.21 -34.11
CA LYS A 252 14.75 -29.81 -34.25
C LYS A 252 14.37 -29.19 -32.89
N LEU A 253 13.73 -29.95 -32.00
CA LEU A 253 13.47 -29.50 -30.63
C LEU A 253 14.78 -29.27 -29.86
N ILE A 254 15.75 -30.19 -29.95
CA ILE A 254 17.08 -30.06 -29.34
C ILE A 254 17.81 -28.81 -29.86
N LYS A 255 17.91 -28.64 -31.19
CA LYS A 255 18.54 -27.46 -31.82
C LYS A 255 17.85 -26.15 -31.43
N ARG A 256 16.53 -26.18 -31.17
CA ARG A 256 15.80 -25.02 -30.63
C ARG A 256 16.10 -24.79 -29.15
N ALA A 257 16.20 -25.83 -28.32
CA ALA A 257 16.61 -25.71 -26.92
C ALA A 257 18.06 -25.19 -26.78
N GLU A 258 19.00 -25.74 -27.56
CA GLU A 258 20.39 -25.27 -27.69
C GLU A 258 20.44 -23.77 -28.06
N LYS A 259 19.56 -23.32 -28.98
CA LYS A 259 19.42 -21.89 -29.30
C LYS A 259 18.83 -21.08 -28.14
N LEU A 260 17.76 -21.55 -27.48
CA LEU A 260 17.14 -20.86 -26.33
C LEU A 260 18.11 -20.70 -25.15
N ALA A 261 19.05 -21.63 -24.96
CA ALA A 261 20.13 -21.50 -23.98
C ALA A 261 21.07 -20.30 -24.27
N SER A 262 21.01 -19.72 -25.47
CA SER A 262 21.76 -18.52 -25.89
C SER A 262 20.92 -17.23 -25.93
N GLU A 263 19.60 -17.30 -25.71
CA GLU A 263 18.73 -16.10 -25.69
C GLU A 263 18.93 -15.29 -24.39
N PRO A 264 19.03 -13.95 -24.45
CA PRO A 264 19.28 -13.12 -23.26
C PRO A 264 18.05 -12.94 -22.36
N ASN A 265 16.85 -13.28 -22.82
CA ASN A 265 15.61 -13.09 -22.08
C ASN A 265 15.10 -14.39 -21.44
N ILE A 266 15.54 -14.63 -20.20
CA ILE A 266 15.23 -15.81 -19.39
C ILE A 266 13.72 -16.09 -19.27
N ASP A 267 12.90 -15.04 -19.14
CA ASP A 267 11.44 -15.15 -19.00
C ASP A 267 10.72 -15.56 -20.30
N VAL A 268 11.38 -15.38 -21.45
CA VAL A 268 10.91 -15.86 -22.76
C VAL A 268 11.48 -17.25 -23.04
N ALA A 269 12.79 -17.44 -22.84
CA ALA A 269 13.46 -18.72 -23.02
C ALA A 269 12.80 -19.85 -22.22
N PHE A 270 12.43 -19.59 -20.95
CA PHE A 270 11.72 -20.57 -20.12
C PHE A 270 10.30 -20.91 -20.63
N LYS A 271 9.58 -19.95 -21.22
CA LYS A 271 8.25 -20.22 -21.79
C LYS A 271 8.30 -21.03 -23.07
N GLU A 272 9.27 -20.72 -23.94
CA GLU A 272 9.48 -21.55 -25.13
C GLU A 272 9.96 -22.95 -24.73
N LEU A 273 10.84 -23.08 -23.73
CA LEU A 273 11.25 -24.37 -23.17
C LEU A 273 10.05 -25.19 -22.64
N GLN A 274 9.09 -24.58 -21.94
CA GLN A 274 7.84 -25.25 -21.55
C GLN A 274 7.04 -25.76 -22.77
N GLN A 275 7.02 -25.02 -23.88
CA GLN A 275 6.40 -25.47 -25.13
C GLN A 275 7.18 -26.61 -25.79
N LEU A 276 8.53 -26.60 -25.74
CA LEU A 276 9.36 -27.70 -26.23
C LEU A 276 9.15 -28.98 -25.41
N HIS A 277 9.05 -28.89 -24.07
CA HIS A 277 8.70 -30.04 -23.23
C HIS A 277 7.33 -30.61 -23.55
N LYS A 278 6.34 -29.74 -23.80
CA LYS A 278 5.01 -30.17 -24.22
C LYS A 278 5.06 -30.92 -25.55
N ALA A 279 5.70 -30.35 -26.58
CA ALA A 279 5.85 -31.02 -27.88
C ALA A 279 6.65 -32.33 -27.79
N TRP A 280 7.68 -32.38 -26.95
CA TRP A 280 8.49 -33.58 -26.72
C TRP A 280 7.70 -34.73 -26.11
N LYS A 281 6.79 -34.44 -25.16
CA LYS A 281 5.90 -35.45 -24.55
C LYS A 281 4.70 -35.75 -25.46
N GLU A 282 3.89 -34.76 -25.83
CA GLU A 282 2.56 -34.98 -26.44
C GLU A 282 2.56 -35.14 -27.97
N ASP A 283 3.47 -34.49 -28.70
CA ASP A 283 3.41 -34.45 -30.18
C ASP A 283 4.32 -35.48 -30.87
N ILE A 284 5.48 -35.84 -30.29
CA ILE A 284 6.49 -36.69 -30.97
C ILE A 284 6.62 -38.08 -30.33
N GLY A 285 6.41 -39.11 -31.15
CA GLY A 285 6.45 -40.52 -30.73
C GLY A 285 7.83 -41.05 -30.32
N PRO A 286 7.92 -42.33 -29.93
CA PRO A 286 9.19 -42.97 -29.55
C PRO A 286 10.19 -43.03 -30.71
N VAL A 287 11.45 -43.16 -30.35
CA VAL A 287 12.61 -43.31 -31.26
C VAL A 287 13.20 -44.72 -31.07
N GLN A 288 14.07 -45.14 -32.00
CA GLN A 288 14.90 -46.35 -31.88
C GLN A 288 15.55 -46.44 -30.49
N LYS A 289 15.49 -47.62 -29.87
CA LYS A 289 15.81 -47.84 -28.46
C LYS A 289 17.26 -47.48 -28.13
N GLU A 290 18.14 -47.73 -29.09
CA GLU A 290 19.58 -47.52 -29.07
C GLU A 290 19.95 -46.04 -29.02
N ILE A 291 19.15 -45.18 -29.68
CA ILE A 291 19.39 -43.73 -29.83
C ILE A 291 18.57 -42.93 -28.80
N ARG A 292 17.51 -43.53 -28.25
CA ARG A 292 16.54 -42.89 -27.34
C ARG A 292 17.22 -42.19 -26.15
N GLU A 293 18.17 -42.85 -25.49
CA GLU A 293 18.86 -42.28 -24.32
C GLU A 293 19.82 -41.15 -24.68
N GLU A 294 20.55 -41.25 -25.80
CA GLU A 294 21.42 -40.17 -26.28
C GLU A 294 20.62 -38.91 -26.62
N VAL A 295 19.53 -39.08 -27.37
CA VAL A 295 18.60 -38.01 -27.77
C VAL A 295 17.92 -37.39 -26.55
N TRP A 296 17.55 -38.19 -25.53
CA TRP A 296 17.04 -37.68 -24.26
C TRP A 296 18.08 -36.89 -23.47
N ASN A 297 19.28 -37.44 -23.28
CA ASN A 297 20.34 -36.80 -22.50
C ASN A 297 20.72 -35.44 -23.09
N ARG A 298 20.87 -35.35 -24.43
CA ARG A 298 21.11 -34.07 -25.12
C ARG A 298 20.01 -33.02 -24.90
N PHE A 299 18.74 -33.44 -24.86
CA PHE A 299 17.62 -32.55 -24.57
C PHE A 299 17.59 -32.12 -23.10
N SER A 300 17.92 -33.04 -22.18
CA SER A 300 18.03 -32.80 -20.74
C SER A 300 19.17 -31.81 -20.41
N ASP A 301 20.35 -31.98 -21.01
CA ASP A 301 21.49 -31.06 -20.81
C ASP A 301 21.19 -29.64 -21.34
N ALA A 302 20.59 -29.52 -22.54
CA ALA A 302 20.17 -28.22 -23.09
C ALA A 302 19.10 -27.53 -22.23
N THR A 303 18.16 -28.32 -21.68
CA THR A 303 17.14 -27.86 -20.71
C THR A 303 17.79 -27.34 -19.43
N LYS A 304 18.74 -28.10 -18.88
CA LYS A 304 19.41 -27.81 -17.61
C LYS A 304 20.16 -26.47 -17.64
N VAL A 305 20.86 -26.15 -18.73
CA VAL A 305 21.55 -24.85 -18.88
C VAL A 305 20.58 -23.66 -18.79
N ILE A 306 19.35 -23.80 -19.27
CA ILE A 306 18.32 -22.74 -19.16
C ILE A 306 17.80 -22.64 -17.71
N HIS A 307 17.65 -23.78 -17.03
CA HIS A 307 17.25 -23.85 -15.62
C HIS A 307 18.28 -23.22 -14.69
N ASP A 308 19.56 -23.55 -14.84
CA ASP A 308 20.65 -23.07 -13.99
C ASP A 308 20.78 -21.54 -14.12
N LYS A 309 20.83 -21.00 -15.35
CA LYS A 309 20.82 -19.55 -15.62
C LYS A 309 19.61 -18.83 -14.99
N ARG A 310 18.44 -19.47 -15.01
CA ARG A 310 17.21 -18.94 -14.41
C ARG A 310 17.29 -18.94 -12.88
N HIS A 311 17.88 -19.97 -12.28
CA HIS A 311 18.10 -20.05 -10.84
C HIS A 311 19.09 -18.97 -10.36
N GLU A 312 20.22 -18.79 -11.07
CA GLU A 312 21.21 -17.74 -10.79
C GLU A 312 20.59 -16.34 -10.87
N ALA A 313 19.87 -16.01 -11.95
CA ALA A 313 19.22 -14.71 -12.08
C ALA A 313 18.18 -14.44 -10.97
N PHE A 314 17.42 -15.45 -10.53
CA PHE A 314 16.49 -15.30 -9.39
C PHE A 314 17.22 -15.14 -8.04
N LYS A 315 18.39 -15.76 -7.87
CA LYS A 315 19.25 -15.59 -6.69
C LYS A 315 19.78 -14.16 -6.62
N ASP A 316 20.28 -13.62 -7.71
CA ASP A 316 20.82 -12.24 -7.77
C ASP A 316 19.72 -11.20 -7.56
N ILE A 317 18.56 -11.35 -8.22
CA ILE A 317 17.39 -10.49 -8.00
C ILE A 317 16.92 -10.55 -6.53
N LYS A 318 17.00 -11.72 -5.89
CA LYS A 318 16.67 -11.85 -4.47
C LYS A 318 17.67 -11.10 -3.59
N VAL A 319 18.97 -11.20 -3.86
CA VAL A 319 20.01 -10.45 -3.12
C VAL A 319 19.79 -8.94 -3.27
N GLU A 320 19.51 -8.43 -4.47
CA GLU A 320 19.18 -7.01 -4.70
C GLU A 320 17.94 -6.58 -3.89
N PHE A 321 16.90 -7.43 -3.85
CA PHE A 321 15.68 -7.16 -3.10
C PHE A 321 15.89 -7.19 -1.57
N ASP A 322 16.71 -8.10 -1.06
CA ASP A 322 17.04 -8.21 0.37
C ASP A 322 17.95 -7.03 0.81
N GLU A 323 18.91 -6.62 -0.02
CA GLU A 323 19.68 -5.37 0.18
C GLU A 323 18.79 -4.13 0.19
N ASN A 324 17.91 -3.99 -0.81
CA ASN A 324 16.99 -2.85 -0.91
C ASN A 324 15.99 -2.85 0.25
N ALA A 325 15.63 -4.02 0.79
CA ALA A 325 14.82 -4.14 2.00
C ALA A 325 15.57 -3.67 3.25
N ALA A 326 16.83 -4.08 3.43
CA ALA A 326 17.68 -3.63 4.54
C ALA A 326 17.92 -2.11 4.51
N LYS A 327 18.22 -1.54 3.33
CA LYS A 327 18.35 -0.08 3.12
C LYS A 327 17.05 0.66 3.51
N LYS A 328 15.89 0.12 3.14
CA LYS A 328 14.57 0.66 3.51
C LYS A 328 14.25 0.53 5.00
N GLU A 329 14.63 -0.57 5.64
CA GLU A 329 14.43 -0.80 7.07
C GLU A 329 15.32 0.13 7.93
N ALA A 330 16.57 0.37 7.50
CA ALA A 330 17.44 1.36 8.13
C ALA A 330 16.82 2.78 8.08
N LEU A 331 16.33 3.22 6.92
CA LEU A 331 15.65 4.51 6.77
C LEU A 331 14.38 4.62 7.62
N ILE A 332 13.57 3.55 7.70
CA ILE A 332 12.40 3.52 8.60
C ILE A 332 12.83 3.64 10.07
N THR A 333 13.90 2.97 10.47
CA THR A 333 14.45 3.04 11.83
C THR A 333 14.95 4.44 12.15
N SER A 334 15.61 5.11 11.19
CA SER A 334 15.99 6.52 11.32
C SER A 334 14.79 7.45 11.48
N ILE A 335 13.68 7.24 10.76
CA ILE A 335 12.44 8.02 10.92
C ILE A 335 11.78 7.73 12.28
N ALA A 336 11.77 6.46 12.72
CA ALA A 336 11.18 6.05 14.00
C ALA A 336 11.95 6.55 15.22
N ALA A 337 13.23 6.89 15.09
CA ALA A 337 14.06 7.45 16.16
C ALA A 337 13.75 8.94 16.49
N PHE A 338 12.96 9.64 15.68
CA PHE A 338 12.57 11.04 15.94
C PHE A 338 11.45 11.13 16.98
N ASN A 339 11.83 11.24 18.25
CA ASN A 339 10.90 11.51 19.36
C ASN A 339 10.37 12.96 19.30
N PRO A 340 9.06 13.19 19.06
CA PRO A 340 8.51 14.54 18.89
C PRO A 340 8.54 15.38 20.17
N GLU A 341 8.55 14.75 21.35
CA GLU A 341 8.59 15.40 22.67
C GLU A 341 9.88 16.20 22.93
N MET A 342 10.96 15.89 22.20
CA MET A 342 12.23 16.62 22.26
C MET A 342 12.18 17.97 21.53
N LEU A 343 11.23 18.17 20.59
CA LEU A 343 11.23 19.28 19.65
C LEU A 343 10.39 20.47 20.17
N LYS A 344 11.06 21.48 20.72
CA LYS A 344 10.40 22.61 21.40
C LYS A 344 10.39 23.91 20.59
N SER A 345 11.36 24.12 19.70
CA SER A 345 11.40 25.29 18.81
C SER A 345 10.85 24.99 17.42
N HIS A 346 10.28 26.01 16.78
CA HIS A 346 9.91 25.97 15.36
C HIS A 346 11.12 25.64 14.46
N ALA A 347 12.33 26.06 14.85
CA ALA A 347 13.57 25.73 14.14
C ALA A 347 13.89 24.22 14.18
N ASP A 348 13.73 23.59 15.35
CA ASP A 348 13.92 22.15 15.54
C ASP A 348 12.95 21.37 14.67
N TRP A 349 11.67 21.77 14.67
CA TRP A 349 10.64 21.20 13.80
C TRP A 349 10.96 21.37 12.31
N GLN A 350 11.41 22.54 11.87
CA GLN A 350 11.85 22.72 10.46
C GLN A 350 13.03 21.79 10.09
N ASN A 351 13.96 21.57 11.01
CA ASN A 351 15.12 20.71 10.76
C ASN A 351 14.72 19.22 10.75
N ALA A 352 13.88 18.79 11.69
CA ALA A 352 13.33 17.44 11.74
C ALA A 352 12.49 17.10 10.48
N ILE A 353 11.69 18.05 9.99
CA ILE A 353 10.98 17.93 8.71
C ILE A 353 11.99 17.70 7.56
N LYS A 354 13.02 18.56 7.43
CA LYS A 354 14.04 18.42 6.36
C LYS A 354 14.81 17.10 6.41
N SER A 355 15.07 16.53 7.59
CA SER A 355 15.70 15.20 7.70
C SER A 355 14.76 14.06 7.33
N ILE A 356 13.49 14.11 7.77
CA ILE A 356 12.51 13.06 7.47
C ILE A 356 12.09 13.09 6.00
N ASP A 357 11.97 14.27 5.40
CA ASP A 357 11.71 14.41 3.96
C ASP A 357 12.87 13.84 3.12
N LYS A 358 14.14 14.00 3.54
CA LYS A 358 15.29 13.32 2.92
C LYS A 358 15.19 11.80 3.05
N CYS A 359 14.94 11.26 4.24
CA CYS A 359 14.80 9.82 4.45
C CYS A 359 13.62 9.23 3.66
N ARG A 360 12.53 9.99 3.50
CA ARG A 360 11.38 9.65 2.64
C ARG A 360 11.76 9.62 1.17
N ASP A 361 12.47 10.65 0.69
CA ASP A 361 12.98 10.73 -0.67
C ASP A 361 13.91 9.56 -1.01
N GLU A 362 14.83 9.23 -0.10
CA GLU A 362 15.72 8.07 -0.21
C GLU A 362 14.94 6.75 -0.17
N PHE A 363 13.92 6.62 0.69
CA PHE A 363 13.04 5.45 0.74
C PHE A 363 12.32 5.20 -0.59
N PHE A 364 11.90 6.25 -1.30
CA PHE A 364 11.29 6.13 -2.63
C PHE A 364 12.32 5.94 -3.77
N LYS A 365 13.57 6.41 -3.61
CA LYS A 365 14.68 6.20 -4.56
C LYS A 365 15.28 4.79 -4.48
N VAL A 366 15.33 4.17 -3.30
CA VAL A 366 15.81 2.79 -3.12
C VAL A 366 14.93 1.82 -3.93
N GLY A 367 15.59 0.85 -4.57
CA GLY A 367 15.03 -0.01 -5.62
C GLY A 367 13.90 -0.96 -5.21
N ARG A 368 13.59 -1.90 -6.11
CA ARG A 368 12.51 -2.86 -5.89
C ARG A 368 12.88 -3.84 -4.77
N VAL A 369 11.86 -4.33 -4.07
CA VAL A 369 11.95 -5.32 -2.99
C VAL A 369 10.85 -6.37 -3.20
N SER A 370 10.94 -7.54 -2.57
CA SER A 370 9.90 -8.55 -2.73
C SER A 370 8.53 -8.04 -2.27
N ARG A 371 7.44 -8.53 -2.86
CA ARG A 371 6.08 -8.04 -2.54
C ARG A 371 5.73 -8.18 -1.04
N LYS A 372 6.17 -9.26 -0.40
CA LYS A 372 5.94 -9.55 1.03
C LYS A 372 6.70 -8.56 1.93
N GLN A 373 7.96 -8.28 1.63
CA GLN A 373 8.74 -7.25 2.33
C GLN A 373 8.15 -5.85 2.07
N ASN A 374 7.76 -5.53 0.83
CA ASN A 374 7.21 -4.21 0.48
C ASN A 374 6.00 -3.85 1.33
N GLU A 375 5.08 -4.79 1.57
CA GLU A 375 3.87 -4.53 2.36
C GLU A 375 4.18 -4.31 3.84
N ALA A 376 5.08 -5.12 4.42
CA ALA A 376 5.55 -4.96 5.79
C ALA A 376 6.32 -3.63 6.00
N LEU A 377 7.27 -3.32 5.11
CA LEU A 377 8.04 -2.07 5.13
C LEU A 377 7.13 -0.85 4.94
N TRP A 378 6.14 -0.92 4.04
CA TRP A 378 5.18 0.17 3.82
C TRP A 378 4.25 0.40 5.01
N LYS A 379 3.93 -0.65 5.78
CA LYS A 379 3.24 -0.52 7.06
C LYS A 379 4.12 0.19 8.10
N LYS A 380 5.32 -0.33 8.38
CA LYS A 380 6.27 0.29 9.34
C LYS A 380 6.59 1.75 8.99
N PHE A 381 6.83 2.05 7.71
CA PHE A 381 7.10 3.39 7.20
C PHE A 381 5.95 4.35 7.50
N LYS A 382 4.70 3.93 7.29
CA LYS A 382 3.51 4.73 7.62
C LYS A 382 3.38 4.96 9.11
N GLU A 383 3.61 3.94 9.94
CA GLU A 383 3.47 4.03 11.40
C GLU A 383 4.49 5.04 11.97
N ALA A 384 5.75 4.97 11.56
CA ALA A 384 6.78 5.95 11.93
C ALA A 384 6.47 7.36 11.39
N THR A 385 6.06 7.46 10.12
CA THR A 385 5.68 8.74 9.50
C THR A 385 4.44 9.36 10.14
N GLN A 386 3.47 8.55 10.58
CA GLN A 386 2.25 8.99 11.25
C GLN A 386 2.55 9.52 12.65
N LEU A 387 3.40 8.84 13.44
CA LEU A 387 3.82 9.29 14.77
C LEU A 387 4.46 10.69 14.70
N PHE A 388 5.41 10.89 13.78
CA PHE A 388 6.01 12.21 13.56
C PHE A 388 4.99 13.27 13.11
N ASN A 389 4.11 12.95 12.16
CA ASN A 389 3.12 13.90 11.66
C ASN A 389 2.06 14.26 12.70
N SER A 390 1.69 13.35 13.60
CA SER A 390 0.79 13.65 14.73
C SER A 390 1.41 14.70 15.65
N GLY A 391 2.63 14.48 16.14
CA GLY A 391 3.34 15.44 16.99
C GLY A 391 3.57 16.80 16.30
N LYS A 392 3.90 16.77 15.00
CA LYS A 392 4.02 17.99 14.17
C LYS A 392 2.71 18.77 14.14
N ASN A 393 1.60 18.09 13.85
CA ASN A 393 0.28 18.71 13.75
C ASN A 393 -0.19 19.26 15.11
N GLU A 394 0.13 18.56 16.20
CA GLU A 394 -0.14 19.02 17.57
C GLU A 394 0.66 20.28 17.93
N PHE A 395 1.97 20.30 17.67
CA PHE A 395 2.81 21.49 17.89
C PHE A 395 2.28 22.72 17.12
N TYR A 396 2.00 22.59 15.82
CA TYR A 396 1.45 23.70 15.04
C TYR A 396 0.02 24.08 15.44
N LYS A 397 -0.79 23.15 15.98
CA LYS A 397 -2.10 23.44 16.57
C LYS A 397 -1.96 24.24 17.86
N LEU A 398 -1.02 23.89 18.74
CA LEU A 398 -0.71 24.62 19.97
C LEU A 398 -0.24 26.04 19.66
N VAL A 399 0.75 26.20 18.77
CA VAL A 399 1.26 27.52 18.33
C VAL A 399 0.13 28.37 17.70
N LYS A 400 -0.75 27.77 16.88
CA LYS A 400 -1.91 28.47 16.31
C LYS A 400 -2.91 28.92 17.40
N ASN A 401 -3.17 28.08 18.39
CA ASN A 401 -4.08 28.40 19.50
C ASN A 401 -3.51 29.52 20.38
N GLU A 402 -2.22 29.47 20.72
CA GLU A 402 -1.52 30.52 21.46
C GLU A 402 -1.60 31.86 20.73
N GLN A 403 -1.37 31.88 19.40
CA GLN A 403 -1.52 33.08 18.60
C GLN A 403 -2.97 33.63 18.60
N LEU A 404 -3.98 32.76 18.61
CA LEU A 404 -5.40 33.18 18.68
C LEU A 404 -5.80 33.73 20.06
N ASP A 405 -5.22 33.20 21.14
CA ASP A 405 -5.35 33.75 22.49
C ASP A 405 -4.63 35.11 22.61
N ASN A 406 -3.38 35.22 22.14
CA ASN A 406 -2.64 36.48 22.04
C ASN A 406 -3.40 37.54 21.21
N LEU A 407 -4.05 37.14 20.12
CA LEU A 407 -4.95 37.99 19.31
C LEU A 407 -6.15 38.48 20.13
N THR A 408 -6.76 37.60 20.93
CA THR A 408 -7.93 37.92 21.75
C THR A 408 -7.55 38.89 22.87
N LYS A 409 -6.42 38.64 23.55
CA LYS A 409 -5.84 39.55 24.55
C LYS A 409 -5.54 40.94 23.97
N LYS A 410 -4.89 41.02 22.80
CA LYS A 410 -4.64 42.31 22.12
C LYS A 410 -5.92 43.00 21.65
N ARG A 411 -6.97 42.27 21.24
CA ARG A 411 -8.29 42.89 20.99
C ARG A 411 -8.95 43.44 22.24
N ASN A 412 -8.85 42.77 23.38
CA ASN A 412 -9.40 43.27 24.64
C ASN A 412 -8.68 44.56 25.08
N LEU A 413 -7.36 44.63 24.95
CA LEU A 413 -6.57 45.85 25.17
C LEU A 413 -6.95 46.99 24.20
N LEU A 414 -7.14 46.67 22.91
CA LEU A 414 -7.61 47.63 21.91
C LEU A 414 -8.99 48.20 22.27
N ASN A 415 -9.94 47.35 22.65
CA ASN A 415 -11.27 47.79 23.06
C ASN A 415 -11.21 48.69 24.31
N GLN A 416 -10.38 48.37 25.31
CA GLN A 416 -10.17 49.24 26.48
C GLN A 416 -9.59 50.60 26.09
N ALA A 417 -8.59 50.64 25.21
CA ALA A 417 -8.02 51.88 24.69
C ALA A 417 -9.06 52.71 23.90
N GLN A 418 -9.90 52.05 23.09
CA GLN A 418 -10.97 52.71 22.33
C GLN A 418 -12.07 53.30 23.22
N THR A 419 -12.38 52.68 24.37
CA THR A 419 -13.31 53.25 25.36
C THR A 419 -12.69 54.41 26.15
N LEU A 420 -11.38 54.36 26.43
CA LEU A 420 -10.71 55.33 27.30
C LEU A 420 -10.16 56.59 26.57
N LYS A 421 -10.01 56.56 25.24
CA LYS A 421 -9.45 57.69 24.47
C LYS A 421 -10.22 59.02 24.66
N ASP A 422 -11.52 58.93 24.91
CA ASP A 422 -12.44 60.07 25.06
C ASP A 422 -12.79 60.34 26.55
N SER A 423 -12.05 59.74 27.50
CA SER A 423 -12.30 59.90 28.94
C SER A 423 -11.87 61.26 29.49
N GLU A 424 -12.68 61.84 30.38
CA GLU A 424 -12.43 63.12 31.04
C GLU A 424 -11.45 63.00 32.24
N ASP A 425 -11.31 61.83 32.86
CA ASP A 425 -10.28 61.59 33.89
C ASP A 425 -8.92 61.31 33.25
N VAL A 426 -8.27 62.40 32.84
CA VAL A 426 -6.94 62.42 32.23
C VAL A 426 -5.89 61.72 33.09
N VAL A 427 -6.02 61.75 34.42
CA VAL A 427 -5.01 61.17 35.34
C VAL A 427 -5.14 59.66 35.39
N ALA A 428 -6.34 59.14 35.71
CA ALA A 428 -6.59 57.70 35.76
C ALA A 428 -6.42 57.05 34.38
N ALA A 429 -6.94 57.68 33.32
CA ALA A 429 -6.79 57.17 31.96
C ALA A 429 -5.30 57.11 31.54
N THR A 430 -4.47 58.09 31.92
CA THR A 430 -3.02 58.06 31.63
C THR A 430 -2.32 56.87 32.30
N GLU A 431 -2.72 56.49 33.52
CA GLU A 431 -2.18 55.27 34.14
C GLU A 431 -2.63 53.99 33.43
N VAL A 432 -3.89 53.92 33.03
CA VAL A 432 -4.44 52.73 32.35
C VAL A 432 -3.81 52.57 30.96
N PHE A 433 -3.65 53.66 30.19
CA PHE A 433 -2.93 53.60 28.91
C PHE A 433 -1.47 53.13 29.06
N LYS A 434 -0.76 53.52 30.14
CA LYS A 434 0.59 52.99 30.45
C LYS A 434 0.58 51.48 30.73
N LYS A 435 -0.40 51.00 31.52
CA LYS A 435 -0.59 49.56 31.83
C LYS A 435 -0.89 48.77 30.54
N ILE A 436 -1.87 49.23 29.75
CA ILE A 436 -2.23 48.67 28.45
C ILE A 436 -1.02 48.59 27.49
N GLN A 437 -0.19 49.65 27.39
CA GLN A 437 1.01 49.64 26.55
C GLN A 437 2.11 48.68 27.03
N ALA A 438 2.19 48.40 28.33
CA ALA A 438 3.11 47.40 28.88
C ALA A 438 2.60 45.97 28.59
N GLU A 439 1.32 45.70 28.86
CA GLU A 439 0.68 44.42 28.57
C GLU A 439 0.71 44.09 27.06
N TRP A 440 0.52 45.08 26.19
CA TRP A 440 0.62 44.91 24.74
C TRP A 440 1.98 44.38 24.27
N LYS A 441 3.07 44.85 24.91
CA LYS A 441 4.45 44.42 24.63
C LYS A 441 4.74 43.04 25.19
N ASN A 442 4.12 42.67 26.32
CA ASN A 442 4.28 41.37 26.97
C ASN A 442 3.48 40.26 26.27
N ILE A 443 2.34 40.57 25.64
CA ILE A 443 1.58 39.61 24.85
C ILE A 443 2.36 39.22 23.59
N GLY A 444 2.46 37.92 23.32
CA GLY A 444 3.25 37.35 22.23
C GLY A 444 2.70 37.60 20.82
N HIS A 445 3.16 36.76 19.88
CA HIS A 445 2.84 36.89 18.46
C HIS A 445 1.35 36.61 18.17
N VAL A 446 0.85 37.29 17.14
CA VAL A 446 -0.53 37.28 16.64
C VAL A 446 -0.49 36.71 15.21
N PRO A 447 -1.53 36.01 14.71
CA PRO A 447 -1.52 35.48 13.35
C PRO A 447 -1.34 36.61 12.34
N ARG A 448 -0.37 36.48 11.44
CA ARG A 448 0.11 37.56 10.55
C ARG A 448 -1.00 38.34 9.83
N LYS A 449 -2.10 37.66 9.45
CA LYS A 449 -3.31 38.25 8.84
C LYS A 449 -3.94 39.40 9.64
N TYR A 450 -3.78 39.42 10.97
CA TYR A 450 -4.41 40.40 11.87
C TYR A 450 -3.40 41.30 12.59
N SER A 451 -2.12 40.91 12.66
CA SER A 451 -1.03 41.64 13.32
C SER A 451 -1.06 43.14 13.03
N ASP A 452 -0.95 43.48 11.74
CA ASP A 452 -0.60 44.84 11.33
C ASP A 452 -1.81 45.77 11.44
N LYS A 453 -3.02 45.24 11.18
CA LYS A 453 -4.28 45.94 11.40
C LYS A 453 -4.51 46.25 12.89
N ILE A 454 -4.42 45.23 13.76
CA ILE A 454 -4.64 45.38 15.20
C ILE A 454 -3.60 46.34 15.82
N TRP A 455 -2.36 46.33 15.32
CA TRP A 455 -1.35 47.31 15.71
C TRP A 455 -1.67 48.74 15.26
N HIS A 456 -2.18 48.94 14.04
CA HIS A 456 -2.55 50.26 13.54
C HIS A 456 -3.71 50.86 14.35
N GLU A 457 -4.80 50.12 14.54
CA GLU A 457 -5.97 50.52 15.33
C GLU A 457 -5.59 50.86 16.79
N PHE A 458 -4.64 50.12 17.37
CA PHE A 458 -4.15 50.37 18.73
C PHE A 458 -3.26 51.60 18.83
N LYS A 459 -2.37 51.80 17.85
CA LYS A 459 -1.54 53.01 17.79
C LYS A 459 -2.42 54.24 17.61
N GLU A 460 -3.41 54.19 16.73
CA GLU A 460 -4.38 55.27 16.49
C GLU A 460 -5.13 55.65 17.78
N ALA A 461 -5.68 54.67 18.52
CA ALA A 461 -6.36 54.92 19.79
C ALA A 461 -5.44 55.53 20.87
N CYS A 462 -4.17 55.11 20.93
CA CYS A 462 -3.17 55.72 21.82
C CYS A 462 -2.82 57.15 21.38
N ASN A 463 -2.56 57.36 20.09
CA ASN A 463 -2.23 58.66 19.52
C ASN A 463 -3.34 59.67 19.81
N HIS A 464 -4.60 59.35 19.52
CA HIS A 464 -5.76 60.20 19.77
C HIS A 464 -5.84 60.70 21.23
N PHE A 465 -5.63 59.80 22.20
CA PHE A 465 -5.64 60.14 23.62
C PHE A 465 -4.51 61.11 24.00
N PHE A 466 -3.27 60.81 23.60
CA PHE A 466 -2.13 61.65 23.95
C PHE A 466 -2.10 62.96 23.18
N GLU A 467 -2.47 62.99 21.89
CA GLU A 467 -2.57 64.20 21.08
C GLU A 467 -3.62 65.17 21.65
N ARG A 468 -4.79 64.67 22.10
CA ARG A 468 -5.77 65.48 22.83
C ARG A 468 -5.19 66.08 24.10
N ILE A 469 -4.55 65.28 24.96
CA ILE A 469 -3.94 65.76 26.21
C ILE A 469 -2.79 66.75 25.97
N HIS A 470 -2.05 66.58 24.86
CA HIS A 470 -1.03 67.55 24.45
C HIS A 470 -1.66 68.86 24.00
N ALA A 471 -2.73 68.85 23.19
CA ALA A 471 -3.45 70.05 22.77
C ALA A 471 -4.11 70.78 23.95
N GLU A 472 -4.77 70.06 24.87
CA GLU A 472 -5.35 70.61 26.11
C GLU A 472 -4.26 71.34 26.93
N LYS A 473 -3.09 70.70 27.12
CA LYS A 473 -1.95 71.30 27.84
C LYS A 473 -1.27 72.44 27.10
N GLU A 474 -1.23 72.42 25.78
CA GLU A 474 -0.68 73.54 24.99
C GLU A 474 -1.59 74.76 25.06
N VAL A 475 -2.92 74.59 25.08
CA VAL A 475 -3.88 75.68 25.33
C VAL A 475 -3.75 76.22 26.75
N ASP A 476 -3.75 75.36 27.78
CA ASP A 476 -3.55 75.77 29.18
C ASP A 476 -2.22 76.51 29.38
N ASN A 477 -1.14 76.02 28.75
CA ASN A 477 0.18 76.63 28.85
C ASN A 477 0.28 77.93 28.05
N HIS A 478 -0.40 78.04 26.89
CA HIS A 478 -0.51 79.30 26.15
C HIS A 478 -1.22 80.38 26.99
N GLY A 479 -2.37 80.05 27.59
CA GLY A 479 -3.09 80.97 28.47
C GLY A 479 -2.27 81.37 29.70
N GLN A 480 -1.51 80.44 30.29
CA GLN A 480 -0.57 80.74 31.38
C GLN A 480 0.60 81.64 30.93
N ILE A 481 1.15 81.42 29.73
CA ILE A 481 2.22 82.24 29.14
C ILE A 481 1.70 83.64 28.77
N GLU A 482 0.49 83.77 28.24
CA GLU A 482 -0.16 85.05 27.97
C GLU A 482 -0.43 85.82 29.26
N ALA A 483 -1.03 85.19 30.27
CA ALA A 483 -1.24 85.77 31.59
C ALA A 483 0.09 86.19 32.24
N PHE A 484 1.13 85.35 32.15
CA PHE A 484 2.48 85.67 32.65
C PHE A 484 3.10 86.87 31.91
N ASN A 485 2.98 86.93 30.58
CA ASN A 485 3.50 88.02 29.77
C ASN A 485 2.72 89.33 30.02
N ALA A 486 1.39 89.28 30.13
CA ALA A 486 0.57 90.43 30.47
C ALA A 486 0.92 90.98 31.86
N LYS A 487 1.04 90.08 32.85
CA LYS A 487 1.54 90.40 34.21
C LYS A 487 2.95 90.99 34.19
N LYS A 488 3.88 90.45 33.38
CA LYS A 488 5.24 90.99 33.23
C LYS A 488 5.22 92.40 32.64
N VAL A 489 4.49 92.64 31.56
CA VAL A 489 4.34 93.97 30.93
C VAL A 489 3.70 94.97 31.91
N TYR A 490 2.72 94.52 32.70
CA TYR A 490 2.09 95.33 33.75
C TYR A 490 3.10 95.74 34.85
N LEU A 491 3.95 94.81 35.31
CA LEU A 491 5.02 95.10 36.27
C LEU A 491 6.09 96.03 35.69
N GLU A 492 6.49 95.86 34.43
CA GLU A 492 7.43 96.75 33.75
C GLU A 492 6.85 98.16 33.58
N ALA A 493 5.54 98.28 33.29
CA ALA A 493 4.84 99.56 33.22
C ALA A 493 4.71 100.24 34.60
N LEU A 494 4.41 99.49 35.67
CA LEU A 494 4.40 100.01 37.04
C LEU A 494 5.79 100.46 37.49
N LYS A 495 6.84 99.65 37.22
CA LYS A 495 8.23 99.99 37.51
C LYS A 495 8.64 101.29 36.82
N LYS A 496 8.32 101.45 35.53
CA LYS A 496 8.59 102.68 34.80
C LYS A 496 7.84 103.90 35.37
N LYS A 497 6.57 103.75 35.78
CA LYS A 497 5.81 104.83 36.46
C LYS A 497 6.45 105.25 37.78
N ALA A 498 7.06 104.31 38.51
CA ALA A 498 7.80 104.59 39.74
C ALA A 498 9.13 105.32 39.45
N GLU A 499 9.90 104.86 38.46
CA GLU A 499 11.16 105.49 38.03
C GLU A 499 10.94 106.91 37.49
N ASP A 500 9.87 107.14 36.72
CA ASP A 500 9.42 108.46 36.24
C ASP A 500 8.97 109.42 37.36
N SER A 501 8.96 109.00 38.64
CA SER A 501 8.48 109.76 39.80
C SER A 501 7.00 110.20 39.71
N LYS A 502 6.19 109.51 38.89
CA LYS A 502 4.76 109.81 38.66
C LYS A 502 3.80 108.91 39.45
N LEU A 503 4.34 108.02 40.29
CA LEU A 503 3.56 107.08 41.07
C LEU A 503 3.17 107.67 42.44
N THR A 504 1.92 108.15 42.58
CA THR A 504 1.36 108.54 43.88
C THR A 504 0.93 107.30 44.65
N VAL A 505 1.71 106.93 45.68
CA VAL A 505 1.45 105.75 46.52
C VAL A 505 0.43 106.08 47.60
N THR A 506 -0.85 106.12 47.21
CA THR A 506 -2.00 106.15 48.13
C THR A 506 -2.56 104.74 48.32
N GLN A 507 -3.33 104.54 49.40
CA GLN A 507 -3.95 103.25 49.71
C GLN A 507 -4.91 102.79 48.61
N ASP A 508 -5.69 103.72 48.04
CA ASP A 508 -6.70 103.42 47.02
C ASP A 508 -6.04 103.01 45.69
N ASN A 509 -5.00 103.74 45.26
CA ASN A 509 -4.21 103.40 44.06
C ASN A 509 -3.55 102.01 44.18
N LEU A 510 -3.08 101.63 45.37
CA LEU A 510 -2.55 100.30 45.62
C LEU A 510 -3.63 99.21 45.54
N GLN A 511 -4.85 99.47 46.03
CA GLN A 511 -5.97 98.53 45.89
C GLN A 511 -6.41 98.38 44.43
N GLU A 512 -6.40 99.47 43.65
CA GLU A 512 -6.67 99.45 42.21
C GLU A 512 -5.62 98.60 41.47
N TYR A 513 -4.31 98.81 41.70
CA TYR A 513 -3.27 98.01 41.04
C TYR A 513 -3.30 96.52 41.45
N ILE A 514 -3.71 96.19 42.68
CA ILE A 514 -3.91 94.81 43.14
C ILE A 514 -5.16 94.18 42.49
N LYS A 515 -6.18 94.97 42.17
CA LYS A 515 -7.39 94.52 41.47
C LYS A 515 -7.09 94.23 40.01
N ASP A 516 -6.42 95.15 39.31
CA ASP A 516 -5.99 94.97 37.92
C ASP A 516 -5.11 93.73 37.75
N TRP A 517 -4.12 93.55 38.64
CA TRP A 517 -3.23 92.38 38.66
C TRP A 517 -3.97 91.04 38.81
N LYS A 518 -5.15 91.04 39.47
CA LYS A 518 -6.01 89.86 39.64
C LYS A 518 -6.97 89.62 38.48
N THR A 519 -7.09 90.57 37.55
CA THR A 519 -7.84 90.44 36.29
C THR A 519 -6.97 90.13 35.08
N LEU A 520 -5.64 90.14 35.28
CA LEU A 520 -4.63 89.61 34.35
C LEU A 520 -4.24 88.18 34.73
#